data_AF-A0AAW2BSE5-F1
#
_entry.id   AF-A0AAW2BSE5-F1
#
_cell.length_a   1.000
_cell.length_b   1.000
_cell.length_c   1.000
_cell.angle_alpha   90.00
_cell.angle_beta   90.00
_cell.angle_gamma   90.00
#
_symmetry.space_group_name_H-M   'P 1'
#
loop_
_entity.id
_entity.type
_entity.pdbx_description
1 polymer ?
#
loop_
_entity_poly.entity_id
_entity_poly.type
_entity_poly.pdbx_seq_one_letter_code
_entity_poly.pdbx_strand_id
1 'polypeptide(L)'
;MEEEIWKHEYVIGFCGHRWVPYELEESNTTRQLEEWYACKIPYSDDDSSSPLIKVYPFSPIPFSSVKLFGVRNTHAYGGSRLYTIGGIDPTSDSKIVDPLDYNIYRLWTLKLDSDGGWKPLPPMNFPRRRFSCSIAFDCKLYVFDGFSSEFSEICGWMEVYDPISDTWESLPSPPLPVPPFSVRMYAPLESKQQIVVALLCDPKWKNFSTLFTYNISNRCWTKLAHHFQVQPGYPFSFYRTPVAVGNTLFWGSVRFDGGYDDIRIHAHAYDLDRDKWLVGSLNVFRRGVKSPILLEDELLVDKAHTPPLLHLADQKFCLFLHSTNRKHTFHHNKGGNKHDYLNCLILEISPPIFDHDDNCTDLDHSSILCLSIVSIHKFPFYDKLSFHDSLLL
;
A
#
# COMPACT_ATOMS: atom_id res chain seq x y z
N MET A 1 3.58 32.51 22.65
CA MET A 1 4.45 32.34 21.46
C MET A 1 4.90 30.89 21.38
N GLU A 2 3.97 29.95 21.20
CA GLU A 2 4.27 28.51 21.06
C GLU A 2 3.22 27.82 20.15
N GLU A 3 2.72 28.53 19.13
CA GLU A 3 1.66 28.02 18.24
C GLU A 3 2.03 27.96 16.75
N GLU A 4 3.31 28.11 16.38
CA GLU A 4 3.70 28.25 14.96
C GLU A 4 4.86 27.34 14.48
N ILE A 5 5.04 26.14 15.06
CA ILE A 5 6.12 25.22 14.61
C ILE A 5 5.61 24.08 13.71
N TRP A 6 4.30 23.85 13.56
CA TRP A 6 3.75 22.61 12.98
C TRP A 6 3.06 22.74 11.61
N LYS A 7 3.53 23.62 10.70
CA LYS A 7 2.90 23.79 9.37
C LYS A 7 3.45 22.89 8.25
N HIS A 8 4.50 22.11 8.49
CA HIS A 8 5.27 21.48 7.41
C HIS A 8 5.62 20.00 7.70
N GLU A 9 4.63 19.14 7.91
CA GLU A 9 4.84 17.70 8.13
C GLU A 9 3.85 16.86 7.31
N TYR A 10 4.33 15.75 6.73
CA TYR A 10 3.49 14.67 6.22
C TYR A 10 3.01 13.82 7.40
N VAL A 11 1.70 13.57 7.47
CA VAL A 11 1.12 12.63 8.42
C VAL A 11 0.85 11.33 7.70
N ILE A 12 1.58 10.27 8.05
CA ILE A 12 1.39 8.95 7.44
C ILE A 12 0.74 8.02 8.45
N GLY A 13 -0.45 7.58 8.11
CA GLY A 13 -1.20 6.55 8.81
C GLY A 13 -0.77 5.17 8.35
N PHE A 14 -0.65 4.23 9.27
CA PHE A 14 -0.42 2.83 8.94
C PHE A 14 -1.08 1.92 9.93
N CYS A 15 -1.39 0.70 9.50
CA CYS A 15 -2.03 -0.29 10.33
C CYS A 15 -1.26 -1.60 10.37
N GLY A 16 -1.45 -2.32 11.47
CA GLY A 16 -0.99 -3.68 11.60
C GLY A 16 -1.86 -4.49 12.54
N HIS A 17 -1.71 -5.81 12.43
CA HIS A 17 -2.45 -6.74 13.28
C HIS A 17 -1.65 -7.09 14.52
N ARG A 18 -2.31 -6.99 15.67
CA ARG A 18 -1.87 -7.54 16.94
C ARG A 18 -2.74 -8.73 17.30
N TRP A 19 -2.12 -9.84 17.69
CA TRP A 19 -2.84 -11.01 18.19
C TRP A 19 -3.18 -10.82 19.66
N VAL A 20 -4.47 -10.88 19.97
CA VAL A 20 -5.00 -10.72 21.34
C VAL A 20 -5.67 -12.04 21.75
N PRO A 21 -5.40 -12.58 22.95
CA PRO A 21 -6.15 -13.71 23.49
C PRO A 21 -7.65 -13.38 23.56
N TYR A 22 -8.50 -14.30 23.15
CA TYR A 22 -9.95 -14.13 23.25
C TYR A 22 -10.54 -15.14 24.22
N GLU A 23 -11.15 -14.65 25.30
CA GLU A 23 -11.80 -15.47 26.32
C GLU A 23 -13.29 -15.66 25.95
N LEU A 24 -13.60 -16.77 25.28
CA LEU A 24 -14.91 -17.43 25.38
C LEU A 24 -14.67 -18.79 26.02
N GLU A 25 -15.53 -19.16 26.97
CA GLU A 25 -15.32 -20.21 28.00
C GLU A 25 -14.91 -21.62 27.51
N GLU A 26 -14.86 -21.92 26.20
CA GLU A 26 -14.47 -23.26 25.73
C GLU A 26 -13.61 -23.28 24.44
N SER A 27 -13.01 -22.16 24.00
CA SER A 27 -12.07 -22.21 22.85
C SER A 27 -10.90 -21.24 22.97
N ASN A 28 -9.67 -21.77 22.93
CA ASN A 28 -8.41 -21.03 22.80
C ASN A 28 -8.26 -20.42 21.40
N THR A 29 -9.17 -19.53 20.99
CA THR A 29 -9.06 -18.81 19.72
C THR A 29 -8.36 -17.47 19.96
N THR A 30 -7.32 -17.17 19.18
CA THR A 30 -6.67 -15.84 19.19
C THR A 30 -7.37 -14.94 18.18
N ARG A 31 -7.69 -13.70 18.57
CA ARG A 31 -8.32 -12.71 17.67
C ARG A 31 -7.28 -11.71 17.15
N GLN A 32 -7.53 -11.19 15.94
CA GLN A 32 -6.74 -10.10 15.39
C GLN A 32 -7.39 -8.77 15.76
N LEU A 33 -6.62 -7.89 16.38
CA LEU A 33 -6.96 -6.48 16.55
C LEU A 33 -6.20 -5.70 15.48
N GLU A 34 -6.90 -4.88 14.71
CA GLU A 34 -6.24 -3.93 13.81
C GLU A 34 -6.09 -2.59 14.51
N GLU A 35 -4.85 -2.13 14.58
CA GLU A 35 -4.49 -0.89 15.24
C GLU A 35 -3.92 0.06 14.20
N TRP A 36 -4.37 1.31 14.27
CA TRP A 36 -3.95 2.41 13.42
C TRP A 36 -3.01 3.32 14.17
N TYR A 37 -1.86 3.55 13.55
CA TYR A 37 -0.75 4.35 14.03
C TYR A 37 -0.52 5.50 13.07
N ALA A 38 0.02 6.60 13.57
CA ALA A 38 0.44 7.71 12.74
C ALA A 38 1.90 8.06 13.05
N CYS A 39 2.65 8.38 12.00
CA CYS A 39 3.95 9.00 12.13
C CYS A 39 3.95 10.34 11.41
N LYS A 40 4.69 11.31 11.95
CA LYS A 40 4.86 12.62 11.34
C LYS A 40 6.28 12.72 10.79
N ILE A 41 6.37 13.09 9.53
CA ILE A 41 7.64 13.26 8.82
C ILE A 41 7.74 14.72 8.39
N PRO A 42 8.77 15.45 8.83
CA PRO A 42 8.94 16.85 8.43
C PRO A 42 9.16 16.96 6.92
N TYR A 43 8.68 18.05 6.33
CA TYR A 43 9.09 18.42 4.98
C TYR A 43 10.59 18.65 4.99
N SER A 44 11.31 17.90 4.16
CA SER A 44 12.74 18.13 3.97
C SER A 44 12.89 19.26 2.95
N ASP A 45 13.03 20.47 3.44
CA ASP A 45 13.53 21.60 2.67
C ASP A 45 15.03 21.70 2.95
N ASP A 46 15.79 20.82 2.30
CA ASP A 46 17.21 20.97 1.95
C ASP A 46 18.23 21.45 3.02
N ASP A 47 17.94 21.27 4.31
CA ASP A 47 18.89 21.70 5.34
C ASP A 47 19.96 20.63 5.60
N SER A 48 21.08 20.79 4.90
CA SER A 48 22.28 19.93 4.89
C SER A 48 22.87 19.57 6.27
N SER A 49 22.39 20.19 7.36
CA SER A 49 22.81 19.89 8.73
C SER A 49 22.07 18.72 9.39
N SER A 50 20.95 18.25 8.83
CA SER A 50 20.19 17.15 9.42
C SER A 50 20.78 15.78 9.07
N PRO A 51 20.80 14.81 10.01
CA PRO A 51 21.30 13.48 9.69
C PRO A 51 20.38 12.81 8.66
N LEU A 52 20.99 12.24 7.60
CA LEU A 52 20.28 11.46 6.58
C LEU A 52 19.42 10.34 7.20
N ILE A 53 19.90 9.73 8.29
CA ILE A 53 19.17 8.72 9.08
C ILE A 53 18.81 9.30 10.45
N LYS A 54 17.51 9.47 10.69
CA LYS A 54 16.95 9.89 11.98
C LYS A 54 16.28 8.71 12.67
N VAL A 55 16.82 8.30 13.82
CA VAL A 55 16.22 7.26 14.68
C VAL A 55 15.44 7.94 15.80
N TYR A 56 14.15 7.63 15.89
CA TYR A 56 13.28 8.21 16.90
C TYR A 56 13.40 7.46 18.23
N PRO A 57 13.40 8.15 19.39
CA PRO A 57 13.59 7.51 20.69
C PRO A 57 12.31 6.85 21.24
N PHE A 58 11.20 6.94 20.52
CA PHE A 58 9.88 6.47 20.95
C PHE A 58 9.24 5.57 19.90
N SER A 59 8.42 4.62 20.38
CA SER A 59 7.55 3.84 19.50
C SER A 59 6.30 4.65 19.15
N PRO A 60 5.82 4.60 17.90
CA PRO A 60 4.50 5.10 17.56
C PRO A 60 3.45 4.45 18.45
N ILE A 61 2.52 5.26 18.94
CA ILE A 61 1.37 4.83 19.74
C ILE A 61 0.17 4.79 18.80
N PRO A 62 -0.67 3.74 18.86
CA PRO A 62 -1.84 3.71 18.01
C PRO A 62 -2.79 4.84 18.41
N PHE A 63 -3.26 5.63 17.44
CA PHE A 63 -4.24 6.68 17.66
C PHE A 63 -5.68 6.13 17.62
N SER A 64 -5.87 4.94 17.06
CA SER A 64 -7.17 4.29 16.98
C SER A 64 -7.02 2.78 16.81
N SER A 65 -8.05 2.02 17.19
CA SER A 65 -8.10 0.57 16.95
C SER A 65 -9.51 0.13 16.60
N VAL A 66 -9.59 -0.89 15.75
CA VAL A 66 -10.83 -1.49 15.32
C VAL A 66 -10.70 -3.01 15.39
N LYS A 67 -11.68 -3.65 16.04
CA LYS A 67 -11.74 -5.11 16.15
C LYS A 67 -12.31 -5.67 14.86
N LEU A 68 -11.43 -6.15 13.99
CA LEU A 68 -11.80 -6.73 12.70
C LEU A 68 -11.48 -8.22 12.70
N PHE A 69 -12.41 -9.00 12.18
CA PHE A 69 -12.23 -10.43 12.00
C PHE A 69 -11.75 -10.73 10.59
N GLY A 70 -10.62 -11.43 10.48
CA GLY A 70 -10.05 -11.84 9.21
C GLY A 70 -8.74 -11.12 8.88
N VAL A 71 -7.93 -11.77 8.05
CA VAL A 71 -6.52 -11.43 7.81
C VAL A 71 -6.28 -10.40 6.70
N ARG A 72 -7.32 -9.83 6.06
CA ARG A 72 -7.16 -9.10 4.78
C ARG A 72 -8.20 -8.00 4.58
N ASN A 73 -8.03 -6.88 5.29
CA ASN A 73 -8.85 -5.69 5.11
C ASN A 73 -8.24 -4.76 4.05
N THR A 74 -9.06 -3.99 3.35
CA THR A 74 -8.56 -2.89 2.51
C THR A 74 -8.97 -1.55 3.07
N HIS A 75 -8.13 -0.56 2.83
CA HIS A 75 -8.26 0.75 3.43
C HIS A 75 -8.33 1.83 2.37
N ALA A 76 -8.98 2.92 2.74
CA ALA A 76 -9.02 4.12 1.93
C ALA A 76 -9.12 5.32 2.87
N TYR A 77 -8.56 6.44 2.46
CA TYR A 77 -8.65 7.69 3.20
C TYR A 77 -9.03 8.82 2.26
N GLY A 78 -10.07 9.57 2.63
CA GLY A 78 -10.51 10.75 1.89
C GLY A 78 -11.61 11.49 2.63
N GLY A 79 -11.67 12.82 2.45
CA GLY A 79 -12.65 13.66 3.13
C GLY A 79 -12.61 13.56 4.66
N SER A 80 -11.40 13.58 5.23
CA SER A 80 -11.09 13.39 6.67
C SER A 80 -11.57 12.08 7.31
N ARG A 81 -11.91 11.10 6.47
CA ARG A 81 -12.42 9.80 6.89
C ARG A 81 -11.49 8.69 6.45
N LEU A 82 -11.13 7.87 7.41
CA LEU A 82 -10.52 6.57 7.18
C LEU A 82 -11.64 5.54 7.01
N TYR A 83 -11.49 4.67 6.04
CA TYR A 83 -12.40 3.58 5.74
C TYR A 83 -11.67 2.26 5.83
N THR A 84 -12.30 1.28 6.46
CA THR A 84 -11.84 -0.11 6.45
C THR A 84 -12.94 -1.01 5.90
N ILE A 85 -12.60 -1.80 4.90
CA ILE A 85 -13.46 -2.84 4.32
C ILE A 85 -12.95 -4.19 4.79
N GLY A 86 -13.82 -4.92 5.50
CA GLY A 86 -13.45 -6.18 6.12
C GLY A 86 -14.03 -6.32 7.51
N GLY A 87 -13.82 -7.51 8.10
CA GLY A 87 -14.42 -7.89 9.37
C GLY A 87 -15.66 -8.77 9.21
N ILE A 88 -15.57 -10.00 9.70
CA ILE A 88 -16.74 -10.82 10.09
C ILE A 88 -17.38 -10.18 11.33
N ASP A 89 -18.70 -10.28 11.48
CA ASP A 89 -19.41 -9.83 12.68
C ASP A 89 -18.91 -10.61 13.93
N PRO A 90 -18.44 -9.94 15.01
CA PRO A 90 -18.10 -10.59 16.27
C PRO A 90 -19.21 -11.45 16.87
N THR A 91 -20.47 -11.15 16.55
CA THR A 91 -21.63 -11.90 17.04
C THR A 91 -22.07 -13.01 16.08
N SER A 92 -21.37 -13.23 14.97
CA SER A 92 -21.67 -14.40 14.13
C SER A 92 -21.12 -15.66 14.81
N ASP A 93 -22.02 -16.52 15.27
CA ASP A 93 -21.74 -17.82 15.90
C ASP A 93 -21.11 -18.86 14.94
N SER A 94 -20.68 -18.44 13.75
CA SER A 94 -20.12 -19.35 12.76
C SER A 94 -18.73 -19.81 13.20
N LYS A 95 -18.60 -21.09 13.55
CA LYS A 95 -17.29 -21.75 13.73
C LYS A 95 -16.51 -21.57 12.43
N ILE A 96 -15.48 -20.73 12.48
CA ILE A 96 -14.73 -20.29 11.31
C ILE A 96 -13.83 -21.44 10.81
N VAL A 97 -14.00 -21.89 9.56
CA VAL A 97 -13.22 -23.00 8.96
C VAL A 97 -12.19 -22.51 7.94
N ASP A 98 -12.43 -21.39 7.22
CA ASP A 98 -11.44 -20.74 6.35
C ASP A 98 -11.65 -19.21 6.27
N PRO A 99 -10.74 -18.37 6.81
CA PRO A 99 -10.80 -16.91 6.74
C PRO A 99 -10.97 -16.30 5.34
N LEU A 100 -10.70 -17.05 4.28
CA LEU A 100 -10.73 -16.61 2.89
C LEU A 100 -12.07 -16.86 2.16
N ASP A 101 -13.05 -17.52 2.79
CA ASP A 101 -14.33 -17.90 2.15
C ASP A 101 -15.56 -17.11 2.64
N TYR A 102 -15.37 -16.06 3.44
CA TYR A 102 -16.48 -15.27 3.98
C TYR A 102 -16.91 -14.12 3.09
N ASN A 103 -18.22 -13.91 3.02
CA ASN A 103 -18.82 -12.69 2.48
C ASN A 103 -18.58 -11.51 3.44
N ILE A 104 -17.80 -10.54 2.99
CA ILE A 104 -17.61 -9.25 3.63
C ILE A 104 -18.75 -8.33 3.17
N TYR A 105 -19.60 -7.94 4.12
CA TYR A 105 -20.69 -6.98 3.89
C TYR A 105 -20.44 -5.62 4.56
N ARG A 106 -19.62 -5.62 5.62
CA ARG A 106 -19.51 -4.50 6.54
C ARG A 106 -18.28 -3.66 6.27
N LEU A 107 -18.47 -2.37 6.49
CA LEU A 107 -17.45 -1.36 6.43
C LEU A 107 -17.46 -0.55 7.71
N TRP A 108 -16.30 -0.06 8.07
CA TRP A 108 -16.11 0.80 9.22
C TRP A 108 -15.51 2.11 8.75
N THR A 109 -15.91 3.22 9.38
CA THR A 109 -15.32 4.52 9.16
C THR A 109 -14.86 5.14 10.46
N LEU A 110 -13.74 5.84 10.42
CA LEU A 110 -13.24 6.68 11.49
C LEU A 110 -13.06 8.09 10.93
N LYS A 111 -13.70 9.06 11.58
CA LYS A 111 -13.54 10.49 11.26
C LYS A 111 -12.42 11.06 12.15
N LEU A 112 -11.29 11.44 11.55
CA LEU A 112 -10.06 11.79 12.28
C LEU A 112 -10.17 13.11 13.06
N ASP A 113 -11.04 14.03 12.64
CA ASP A 113 -11.33 15.31 13.32
C ASP A 113 -12.42 15.17 14.40
N SER A 114 -12.70 13.97 14.89
CA SER A 114 -13.71 13.74 15.94
C SER A 114 -13.35 12.62 16.90
N ASP A 115 -13.77 12.74 18.16
CA ASP A 115 -13.53 11.75 19.21
C ASP A 115 -14.45 10.50 19.13
N GLY A 116 -15.20 10.36 18.03
CA GLY A 116 -16.32 9.41 17.94
C GLY A 116 -15.96 7.95 17.69
N GLY A 117 -14.67 7.62 17.60
CA GLY A 117 -14.18 6.27 17.31
C GLY A 117 -14.67 5.70 15.96
N TRP A 118 -14.43 4.40 15.76
CA TRP A 118 -14.89 3.69 14.57
C TRP A 118 -16.41 3.46 14.61
N LYS A 119 -17.07 3.74 13.48
CA LYS A 119 -18.51 3.56 13.30
C LYS A 119 -18.79 2.63 12.13
N PRO A 120 -19.80 1.74 12.23
CA PRO A 120 -20.22 0.94 11.09
C PRO A 120 -20.87 1.85 10.03
N LEU A 121 -20.67 1.49 8.76
CA LEU A 121 -21.38 2.07 7.61
C LEU A 121 -22.53 1.15 7.17
N PRO A 122 -23.50 1.65 6.37
CA PRO A 122 -24.46 0.79 5.68
C PRO A 122 -23.76 -0.33 4.91
N PRO A 123 -24.33 -1.54 4.87
CA PRO A 123 -23.75 -2.65 4.13
C PRO A 123 -23.74 -2.36 2.62
N MET A 124 -22.73 -2.87 1.91
CA MET A 124 -22.70 -2.85 0.43
C MET A 124 -23.91 -3.57 -0.16
N ASN A 125 -24.28 -3.24 -1.40
CA ASN A 125 -25.35 -4.00 -2.08
C ASN A 125 -24.89 -5.42 -2.42
N PHE A 126 -23.59 -5.61 -2.69
CA PHE A 126 -23.02 -6.91 -3.01
C PHE A 126 -21.95 -7.33 -1.99
N PRO A 127 -22.03 -8.56 -1.46
CA PRO A 127 -20.96 -9.10 -0.63
C PRO A 127 -19.67 -9.27 -1.40
N ARG A 128 -18.55 -9.06 -0.70
CA ARG A 128 -17.23 -9.26 -1.27
C ARG A 128 -16.44 -10.37 -0.56
N ARG A 129 -15.83 -11.29 -1.29
CA ARG A 129 -14.87 -12.33 -0.88
C ARG A 129 -13.57 -12.10 -1.65
N ARG A 130 -12.40 -12.23 -1.01
CA ARG A 130 -11.06 -12.28 -1.64
C ARG A 130 -10.71 -11.12 -2.61
N PHE A 131 -9.58 -10.47 -2.41
CA PHE A 131 -9.04 -9.46 -3.36
C PHE A 131 -9.91 -8.21 -3.59
N SER A 132 -10.88 -7.92 -2.70
CA SER A 132 -11.56 -6.62 -2.73
C SER A 132 -10.53 -5.49 -2.64
N CYS A 133 -10.81 -4.37 -3.30
CA CYS A 133 -9.99 -3.17 -3.21
C CYS A 133 -10.88 -1.96 -2.89
N SER A 134 -10.33 -0.97 -2.20
CA SER A 134 -10.99 0.29 -1.88
C SER A 134 -10.16 1.48 -2.27
N ILE A 135 -10.80 2.48 -2.87
CA ILE A 135 -10.19 3.77 -3.19
C ILE A 135 -11.13 4.87 -2.71
N ALA A 136 -10.59 5.84 -2.00
CA ALA A 136 -11.29 7.10 -1.76
C ALA A 136 -10.95 8.05 -2.91
N PHE A 137 -11.97 8.61 -3.53
CA PHE A 137 -11.83 9.54 -4.63
C PHE A 137 -13.00 10.53 -4.62
N ASP A 138 -12.72 11.81 -4.79
CA ASP A 138 -13.75 12.87 -4.77
C ASP A 138 -14.69 12.77 -3.56
N CYS A 139 -14.12 12.54 -2.36
CA CYS A 139 -14.83 12.34 -1.10
C CYS A 139 -15.82 11.15 -1.07
N LYS A 140 -15.76 10.24 -2.05
CA LYS A 140 -16.55 9.01 -2.08
C LYS A 140 -15.66 7.79 -1.95
N LEU A 141 -16.23 6.69 -1.47
CA LEU A 141 -15.53 5.42 -1.35
C LEU A 141 -15.95 4.49 -2.47
N TYR A 142 -15.01 4.18 -3.36
CA TYR A 142 -15.18 3.19 -4.41
C TYR A 142 -14.65 1.84 -3.95
N VAL A 143 -15.44 0.79 -4.20
CA VAL A 143 -15.09 -0.58 -3.86
C VAL A 143 -15.17 -1.44 -5.09
N PHE A 144 -14.14 -2.24 -5.29
CA PHE A 144 -13.94 -3.06 -6.47
C PHE A 144 -13.81 -4.52 -6.09
N ASP A 145 -14.19 -5.38 -7.02
CA ASP A 145 -13.79 -6.78 -7.06
C ASP A 145 -14.25 -7.62 -5.86
N GLY A 146 -13.74 -8.84 -5.80
CA GLY A 146 -14.04 -9.80 -4.77
C GLY A 146 -15.49 -10.25 -4.79
N PHE A 147 -16.17 -10.33 -5.92
CA PHE A 147 -17.57 -10.78 -5.92
C PHE A 147 -17.65 -12.27 -5.56
N SER A 148 -18.66 -12.66 -4.76
CA SER A 148 -18.97 -14.07 -4.50
C SER A 148 -19.39 -14.76 -5.81
N SER A 149 -18.95 -16.01 -6.00
CA SER A 149 -19.24 -16.86 -7.17
C SER A 149 -20.73 -17.13 -7.41
N GLU A 150 -21.60 -16.77 -6.46
CA GLU A 150 -23.04 -16.95 -6.51
C GLU A 150 -23.77 -15.82 -7.28
N PHE A 151 -23.08 -14.74 -7.65
CA PHE A 151 -23.68 -13.58 -8.34
C PHE A 151 -23.26 -13.50 -9.81
N SER A 152 -24.21 -13.14 -10.68
CA SER A 152 -23.98 -13.01 -12.12
C SER A 152 -22.91 -11.97 -12.45
N GLU A 153 -22.00 -12.27 -13.37
CA GLU A 153 -20.87 -11.44 -13.84
C GLU A 153 -21.24 -10.02 -14.34
N ILE A 154 -22.54 -9.69 -14.41
CA ILE A 154 -23.06 -8.48 -15.05
C ILE A 154 -23.20 -7.30 -14.06
N CYS A 155 -23.46 -7.54 -12.76
CA CYS A 155 -23.66 -6.51 -11.74
C CYS A 155 -22.88 -6.82 -10.45
N GLY A 156 -22.38 -5.78 -9.78
CA GLY A 156 -21.73 -5.89 -8.45
C GLY A 156 -20.21 -5.94 -8.46
N TRP A 157 -19.57 -5.78 -9.62
CA TRP A 157 -18.11 -5.69 -9.69
C TRP A 157 -17.59 -4.44 -8.97
N MET A 158 -18.25 -3.29 -9.14
CA MET A 158 -17.89 -2.02 -8.51
C MET A 158 -19.12 -1.33 -7.92
N GLU A 159 -18.92 -0.70 -6.77
CA GLU A 159 -19.91 0.14 -6.11
C GLU A 159 -19.24 1.38 -5.54
N VAL A 160 -20.01 2.44 -5.37
CA VAL A 160 -19.58 3.66 -4.70
C VAL A 160 -20.47 3.96 -3.51
N TYR A 161 -19.86 4.30 -2.39
CA TYR A 161 -20.53 4.82 -1.21
C TYR A 161 -20.37 6.33 -1.17
N ASP A 162 -21.49 7.02 -1.05
CA ASP A 162 -21.55 8.47 -0.86
C ASP A 162 -21.78 8.78 0.63
N PRO A 163 -20.80 9.35 1.34
CA PRO A 163 -20.93 9.68 2.76
C PRO A 163 -21.94 10.79 3.07
N ILE A 164 -22.36 11.57 2.07
CA ILE A 164 -23.33 12.66 2.24
C ILE A 164 -24.75 12.09 2.29
N SER A 165 -25.10 11.22 1.35
CA SER A 165 -26.41 10.58 1.32
C SER A 165 -26.48 9.30 2.16
N ASP A 166 -25.35 8.79 2.62
CA ASP A 166 -25.21 7.53 3.36
C ASP A 166 -25.77 6.32 2.59
N THR A 167 -25.47 6.27 1.29
CA THR A 167 -26.01 5.25 0.39
C THR A 167 -24.94 4.65 -0.51
N TRP A 168 -25.15 3.37 -0.86
CA TRP A 168 -24.40 2.67 -1.89
C TRP A 168 -25.09 2.77 -3.24
N GLU A 169 -24.29 2.96 -4.29
CA GLU A 169 -24.72 2.91 -5.67
C GLU A 169 -23.89 1.87 -6.44
N SER A 170 -24.58 1.00 -7.19
CA SER A 170 -23.92 0.04 -8.07
C SER A 170 -23.41 0.73 -9.34
N LEU A 171 -22.19 0.38 -9.75
CA LEU A 171 -21.54 0.94 -10.94
C LEU A 171 -21.40 -0.11 -12.05
N PRO A 172 -21.28 0.33 -13.32
CA PRO A 172 -21.11 -0.58 -14.44
C PRO A 172 -19.89 -1.50 -14.30
N SER A 173 -20.02 -2.75 -14.73
CA SER A 173 -18.91 -3.71 -14.79
C SER A 173 -17.98 -3.43 -15.98
N PRO A 174 -16.68 -3.79 -15.89
CA PRO A 174 -15.74 -3.63 -17.00
C PRO A 174 -16.11 -4.52 -18.22
N PRO A 175 -15.71 -4.14 -19.45
CA PRO A 175 -16.24 -4.71 -20.69
C PRO A 175 -15.69 -6.10 -21.09
N LEU A 176 -15.17 -6.92 -20.17
CA LEU A 176 -14.69 -8.29 -20.44
C LEU A 176 -14.89 -9.18 -19.19
N PRO A 177 -15.01 -10.52 -19.35
CA PRO A 177 -14.93 -11.42 -18.20
C PRO A 177 -13.55 -11.26 -17.58
N VAL A 178 -13.51 -10.68 -16.40
CA VAL A 178 -12.27 -10.50 -15.65
C VAL A 178 -11.90 -11.88 -15.09
N PRO A 179 -10.78 -12.50 -15.51
CA PRO A 179 -10.47 -13.87 -15.10
C PRO A 179 -10.44 -13.97 -13.58
N PRO A 180 -11.09 -14.97 -12.97
CA PRO A 180 -10.93 -15.20 -11.54
C PRO A 180 -9.43 -15.40 -11.26
N PHE A 181 -8.93 -14.75 -10.20
CA PHE A 181 -7.52 -14.79 -9.75
C PHE A 181 -6.48 -13.97 -10.54
N SER A 182 -6.87 -13.10 -11.48
CA SER A 182 -5.91 -12.13 -12.04
C SER A 182 -5.42 -11.17 -10.94
N VAL A 183 -4.13 -10.85 -10.90
CA VAL A 183 -3.62 -9.79 -10.01
C VAL A 183 -4.10 -8.45 -10.56
N ARG A 184 -4.60 -7.57 -9.69
CA ARG A 184 -5.18 -6.29 -10.12
C ARG A 184 -4.57 -5.14 -9.35
N MET A 185 -4.26 -4.08 -10.08
CA MET A 185 -3.78 -2.81 -9.54
C MET A 185 -4.81 -1.73 -9.86
N TYR A 186 -5.13 -0.93 -8.85
CA TYR A 186 -6.11 0.15 -8.94
C TYR A 186 -5.44 1.45 -8.55
N ALA A 187 -5.67 2.53 -9.30
CA ALA A 187 -5.14 3.85 -8.98
C ALA A 187 -6.11 4.95 -9.43
N PRO A 188 -6.36 5.97 -8.59
CA PRO A 188 -7.10 7.15 -9.02
C PRO A 188 -6.22 8.08 -9.87
N LEU A 189 -6.69 8.45 -11.06
CA LEU A 189 -6.12 9.50 -11.90
C LEU A 189 -6.90 10.80 -11.65
N GLU A 190 -6.56 11.51 -10.58
CA GLU A 190 -7.29 12.69 -10.08
C GLU A 190 -7.55 13.75 -11.15
N SER A 191 -6.51 14.13 -11.89
CA SER A 191 -6.60 15.13 -12.95
C SER A 191 -7.55 14.75 -14.10
N LYS A 192 -7.78 13.44 -14.32
CA LYS A 192 -8.62 12.91 -15.41
C LYS A 192 -10.00 12.45 -14.93
N GLN A 193 -10.29 12.51 -13.62
CA GLN A 193 -11.53 11.98 -13.03
C GLN A 193 -11.75 10.51 -13.44
N GLN A 194 -10.67 9.74 -13.40
CA GLN A 194 -10.64 8.36 -13.85
C GLN A 194 -10.02 7.44 -12.80
N ILE A 195 -10.36 6.17 -12.87
CA ILE A 195 -9.71 5.11 -12.08
C ILE A 195 -9.09 4.15 -13.08
N VAL A 196 -7.77 3.98 -13.00
CA VAL A 196 -7.08 2.97 -13.81
C VAL A 196 -7.14 1.62 -13.11
N VAL A 197 -7.37 0.59 -13.90
CA VAL A 197 -7.39 -0.81 -13.48
C VAL A 197 -6.44 -1.58 -14.39
N ALA A 198 -5.33 -2.04 -13.83
CA ALA A 198 -4.41 -2.92 -14.52
C ALA A 198 -4.73 -4.37 -14.17
N LEU A 199 -5.09 -5.16 -15.17
CA LEU A 199 -5.20 -6.61 -15.07
C LEU A 199 -3.83 -7.22 -15.40
N LEU A 200 -3.15 -7.69 -14.36
CA LEU A 200 -1.86 -8.35 -14.44
C LEU A 200 -2.06 -9.86 -14.65
N CYS A 201 -1.37 -10.37 -15.68
CA CYS A 201 -1.23 -11.77 -16.08
C CYS A 201 -2.47 -12.49 -16.62
N ASP A 202 -2.39 -12.78 -17.91
CA ASP A 202 -3.07 -13.90 -18.58
C ASP A 202 -2.23 -15.19 -18.39
N PRO A 203 -2.79 -16.29 -17.84
CA PRO A 203 -2.08 -17.57 -17.69
C PRO A 203 -1.55 -18.17 -19.02
N LYS A 204 -2.09 -17.74 -20.17
CA LYS A 204 -1.69 -18.18 -21.52
C LYS A 204 -0.63 -17.28 -22.16
N TRP A 205 -0.52 -16.01 -21.76
CA TRP A 205 0.42 -15.04 -22.35
C TRP A 205 1.39 -14.53 -21.29
N LYS A 206 2.60 -15.11 -21.30
CA LYS A 206 3.71 -14.66 -20.46
C LYS A 206 3.96 -13.16 -20.67
N ASN A 207 3.74 -12.37 -19.62
CA ASN A 207 4.20 -10.99 -19.41
C ASN A 207 3.36 -9.83 -19.99
N PHE A 208 2.15 -10.02 -20.52
CA PHE A 208 1.30 -8.89 -20.95
C PHE A 208 0.19 -8.59 -19.94
N SER A 209 -0.04 -7.31 -19.70
CA SER A 209 -1.11 -6.81 -18.83
C SER A 209 -2.06 -5.92 -19.61
N THR A 210 -3.35 -6.00 -19.30
CA THR A 210 -4.38 -5.15 -19.94
C THR A 210 -4.75 -4.01 -19.00
N LEU A 211 -4.82 -2.79 -19.53
CA LEU A 211 -5.26 -1.61 -18.78
C LEU A 211 -6.68 -1.21 -19.17
N PHE A 212 -7.47 -0.88 -18.16
CA PHE A 212 -8.77 -0.23 -18.32
C PHE A 212 -8.78 1.08 -17.56
N THR A 213 -9.55 2.04 -18.03
CA THR A 213 -9.91 3.22 -17.26
C THR A 213 -11.42 3.27 -17.08
N TYR A 214 -11.86 3.57 -15.86
CA TYR A 214 -13.24 3.91 -15.56
C TYR A 214 -13.33 5.43 -15.43
N ASN A 215 -14.12 6.06 -16.28
CA ASN A 215 -14.39 7.50 -16.19
C ASN A 215 -15.57 7.72 -15.24
N ILE A 216 -15.33 8.52 -14.20
CA ILE A 216 -16.31 8.72 -13.13
C ILE A 216 -17.47 9.60 -13.60
N SER A 217 -17.19 10.60 -14.43
CA SER A 217 -18.19 11.58 -14.89
C SER A 217 -19.23 10.97 -15.81
N ASN A 218 -18.81 10.16 -16.78
CA ASN A 218 -19.73 9.51 -17.73
C ASN A 218 -19.99 8.03 -17.43
N ARG A 219 -19.39 7.49 -16.35
CA ARG A 219 -19.57 6.12 -15.85
C ARG A 219 -19.24 5.04 -16.87
N CYS A 220 -18.32 5.33 -17.80
CA CYS A 220 -17.95 4.42 -18.87
C CYS A 220 -16.56 3.84 -18.66
N TRP A 221 -16.43 2.56 -19.02
CA TRP A 221 -15.16 1.87 -19.11
C TRP A 221 -14.54 2.04 -20.48
N THR A 222 -13.23 2.27 -20.51
CA THR A 222 -12.43 2.30 -21.73
C THR A 222 -11.31 1.29 -21.58
N LYS A 223 -11.17 0.37 -22.54
CA LYS A 223 -9.98 -0.47 -22.64
C LYS A 223 -8.88 0.36 -23.29
N LEU A 224 -7.72 0.48 -22.65
CA LEU A 224 -6.56 1.08 -23.30
C LEU A 224 -6.05 0.09 -24.36
N ALA A 225 -5.80 0.58 -25.57
CA ALA A 225 -5.45 -0.26 -26.74
C ALA A 225 -4.13 -1.03 -26.56
N HIS A 226 -3.31 -0.63 -25.59
CA HIS A 226 -1.96 -1.13 -25.39
C HIS A 226 -1.91 -2.16 -24.27
N HIS A 227 -1.17 -3.24 -24.51
CA HIS A 227 -0.74 -4.15 -23.46
C HIS A 227 0.63 -3.70 -22.98
N PHE A 228 0.81 -3.52 -21.68
CA PHE A 228 2.14 -3.23 -21.17
C PHE A 228 2.88 -4.50 -20.81
N GLN A 229 4.13 -4.57 -21.22
CA GLN A 229 5.01 -5.70 -20.94
C GLN A 229 5.51 -5.60 -19.50
N VAL A 230 5.14 -6.56 -18.66
CA VAL A 230 5.64 -6.68 -17.30
C VAL A 230 7.08 -7.18 -17.35
N GLN A 231 7.98 -6.50 -16.63
CA GLN A 231 9.39 -6.86 -16.55
C GLN A 231 9.58 -8.27 -15.95
N PRO A 232 10.52 -9.09 -16.46
CA PRO A 232 10.88 -10.36 -15.86
C PRO A 232 11.30 -10.22 -14.39
N GLY A 233 10.77 -11.10 -13.53
CA GLY A 233 11.05 -11.08 -12.09
C GLY A 233 10.33 -9.97 -11.33
N TYR A 234 9.32 -9.31 -11.92
CA TYR A 234 8.42 -8.46 -11.17
C TYR A 234 7.64 -9.31 -10.16
N PRO A 235 7.67 -8.98 -8.86
CA PRO A 235 6.88 -9.70 -7.88
C PRO A 235 5.40 -9.37 -8.08
N PHE A 236 4.63 -10.34 -8.57
CA PHE A 236 3.18 -10.28 -8.56
C PHE A 236 2.68 -10.45 -7.12
N SER A 237 2.75 -9.36 -6.34
CA SER A 237 2.10 -9.30 -5.05
C SER A 237 0.62 -8.99 -5.26
N PHE A 238 -0.24 -9.81 -4.69
CA PHE A 238 -1.69 -9.75 -4.89
C PHE A 238 -2.39 -8.53 -4.25
N TYR A 239 -1.66 -7.60 -3.63
CA TYR A 239 -2.27 -6.74 -2.61
C TYR A 239 -1.76 -5.29 -2.49
N ARG A 240 -0.87 -4.81 -3.35
CA ARG A 240 -0.45 -3.40 -3.28
C ARG A 240 -0.86 -2.62 -4.51
N THR A 241 -1.64 -1.57 -4.27
CA THR A 241 -2.07 -0.60 -5.26
C THR A 241 -0.90 0.32 -5.60
N PRO A 242 -0.71 0.65 -6.90
CA PRO A 242 0.19 1.72 -7.28
C PRO A 242 -0.36 3.06 -6.79
N VAL A 243 0.55 4.00 -6.59
CA VAL A 243 0.18 5.41 -6.46
C VAL A 243 0.24 6.08 -7.82
N ALA A 244 -0.76 6.87 -8.18
CA ALA A 244 -0.73 7.64 -9.42
C ALA A 244 -0.26 9.06 -9.14
N VAL A 245 0.67 9.55 -9.96
CA VAL A 245 1.10 10.95 -9.96
C VAL A 245 0.98 11.46 -11.40
N GLY A 246 0.05 12.38 -11.62
CA GLY A 246 -0.35 12.76 -12.97
C GLY A 246 -0.93 11.56 -13.71
N ASN A 247 -0.29 11.17 -14.81
CA ASN A 247 -0.66 10.00 -15.62
C ASN A 247 0.39 8.88 -15.56
N THR A 248 1.22 8.88 -14.50
CA THR A 248 2.22 7.85 -14.27
C THR A 248 1.89 7.08 -12.99
N LEU A 249 1.94 5.76 -13.08
CA LEU A 249 1.69 4.85 -11.96
C LEU A 249 3.01 4.45 -11.34
N PHE A 250 3.16 4.56 -10.01
CA PHE A 250 4.39 4.24 -9.28
C PHE A 250 4.15 3.15 -8.23
N TRP A 251 5.13 2.28 -8.04
CA TRP A 251 5.13 1.29 -6.96
C TRP A 251 6.54 0.80 -6.63
N GLY A 252 6.72 0.28 -5.42
CA GLY A 252 7.99 -0.26 -4.93
C GLY A 252 8.09 -1.77 -5.03
N SER A 253 9.30 -2.29 -5.19
CA SER A 253 9.62 -3.70 -4.98
C SER A 253 10.97 -3.88 -4.26
N VAL A 254 11.14 -5.00 -3.57
CA VAL A 254 12.41 -5.41 -2.94
C VAL A 254 12.89 -6.70 -3.59
N ARG A 255 14.14 -6.70 -4.06
CA ARG A 255 14.83 -7.85 -4.65
C ARG A 255 16.00 -8.28 -3.79
N PHE A 256 16.20 -9.60 -3.75
CA PHE A 256 17.26 -10.28 -3.02
C PHE A 256 18.14 -10.99 -4.05
N ASP A 257 19.01 -10.21 -4.69
CA ASP A 257 19.90 -10.71 -5.74
C ASP A 257 21.04 -11.52 -5.07
N GLY A 258 21.15 -12.81 -5.40
CA GLY A 258 22.11 -13.68 -4.71
C GLY A 258 21.78 -13.94 -3.23
N GLY A 259 20.52 -13.80 -2.82
CA GLY A 259 20.06 -14.04 -1.45
C GLY A 259 20.17 -12.79 -0.57
N TYR A 260 20.55 -12.97 0.70
CA TYR A 260 20.70 -11.87 1.66
C TYR A 260 22.01 -11.07 1.48
N ASP A 261 22.81 -11.37 0.45
CA ASP A 261 24.12 -10.76 0.20
C ASP A 261 24.05 -9.51 -0.72
N ASP A 262 22.99 -9.31 -1.52
CA ASP A 262 22.70 -8.07 -2.27
C ASP A 262 21.18 -7.83 -2.25
N ILE A 263 20.74 -6.81 -1.49
CA ILE A 263 19.35 -6.43 -1.31
C ILE A 263 19.14 -5.06 -1.95
N ARG A 264 18.18 -4.97 -2.85
CA ARG A 264 17.85 -3.75 -3.57
C ARG A 264 16.38 -3.40 -3.46
N ILE A 265 16.12 -2.11 -3.43
CA ILE A 265 14.79 -1.56 -3.67
C ILE A 265 14.74 -1.13 -5.12
N HIS A 266 13.61 -1.41 -5.77
CA HIS A 266 13.27 -0.87 -7.07
C HIS A 266 12.04 0.02 -6.94
N ALA A 267 12.11 1.21 -7.53
CA ALA A 267 10.91 1.94 -7.90
C ALA A 267 10.59 1.61 -9.34
N HIS A 268 9.32 1.29 -9.58
CA HIS A 268 8.77 1.08 -10.90
C HIS A 268 7.84 2.23 -11.20
N ALA A 269 7.84 2.66 -12.47
CA ALA A 269 6.85 3.58 -12.96
C ALA A 269 6.30 3.12 -14.31
N TYR A 270 5.02 3.36 -14.55
CA TYR A 270 4.39 3.17 -15.84
C TYR A 270 3.76 4.47 -16.32
N ASP A 271 4.35 5.07 -17.35
CA ASP A 271 3.84 6.27 -17.99
C ASP A 271 2.74 5.86 -18.98
N LEU A 272 1.50 6.22 -18.66
CA LEU A 272 0.32 5.88 -19.46
C LEU A 272 0.23 6.67 -20.77
N ASP A 273 0.86 7.85 -20.86
CA ASP A 273 0.86 8.65 -22.09
C ASP A 273 1.91 8.14 -23.09
N ARG A 274 3.08 7.73 -22.58
CA ARG A 274 4.19 7.22 -23.40
C ARG A 274 4.16 5.70 -23.62
N ASP A 275 3.22 4.99 -22.97
CA ASP A 275 3.14 3.53 -22.97
C ASP A 275 4.47 2.89 -22.56
N LYS A 276 5.05 3.40 -21.47
CA LYS A 276 6.45 3.12 -21.13
C LYS A 276 6.67 2.72 -19.68
N TRP A 277 7.40 1.62 -19.52
CA TRP A 277 7.89 1.16 -18.23
C TRP A 277 9.24 1.80 -17.90
N LEU A 278 9.32 2.41 -16.72
CA LEU A 278 10.55 2.97 -16.16
C LEU A 278 10.91 2.22 -14.88
N VAL A 279 12.20 2.04 -14.64
CA VAL A 279 12.69 1.40 -13.41
C VAL A 279 13.95 2.08 -12.91
N GLY A 280 14.06 2.24 -11.60
CA GLY A 280 15.29 2.65 -10.95
C GLY A 280 15.48 1.86 -9.67
N SER A 281 16.72 1.82 -9.17
CA SER A 281 17.05 0.97 -8.02
C SER A 281 18.03 1.65 -7.06
N LEU A 282 17.86 1.36 -5.78
CA LEU A 282 18.75 1.76 -4.71
C LEU A 282 19.26 0.52 -3.96
N ASN A 283 20.54 0.54 -3.59
CA ASN A 283 21.13 -0.51 -2.79
C ASN A 283 20.70 -0.37 -1.32
N VAL A 284 20.08 -1.40 -0.76
CA VAL A 284 19.78 -1.50 0.67
C VAL A 284 20.95 -2.09 1.40
N PHE A 285 21.46 -3.22 0.95
CA PHE A 285 22.55 -3.93 1.60
C PHE A 285 23.36 -4.68 0.56
N ARG A 286 24.68 -4.58 0.63
CA ARG A 286 25.56 -5.48 -0.10
C ARG A 286 26.65 -5.96 0.84
N ARG A 287 26.90 -7.27 0.86
CA ARG A 287 27.96 -7.86 1.68
C ARG A 287 29.31 -7.19 1.42
N GLY A 288 29.96 -6.75 2.49
CA GLY A 288 31.26 -6.05 2.43
C GLY A 288 31.16 -4.56 2.14
N VAL A 289 29.96 -4.00 1.98
CA VAL A 289 29.72 -2.57 1.77
C VAL A 289 28.84 -2.03 2.89
N LYS A 290 29.19 -0.85 3.44
CA LYS A 290 28.36 -0.18 4.44
C LYS A 290 26.99 0.14 3.81
N SER A 291 25.92 -0.28 4.48
CA SER A 291 24.57 0.01 4.02
C SER A 291 24.29 1.52 4.11
N PRO A 292 23.65 2.12 3.09
CA PRO A 292 23.16 3.50 3.16
C PRO A 292 21.84 3.64 3.94
N ILE A 293 21.16 2.52 4.25
CA ILE A 293 19.80 2.51 4.81
C ILE A 293 19.75 1.82 6.18
N LEU A 294 20.43 0.68 6.34
CA LEU A 294 20.43 -0.15 7.54
C LEU A 294 21.58 0.25 8.47
N LEU A 295 21.30 0.22 9.78
CA LEU A 295 22.32 0.34 10.82
C LEU A 295 23.22 -0.92 10.85
N GLU A 296 24.39 -0.83 11.51
CA GLU A 296 25.44 -1.87 11.49
C GLU A 296 24.94 -3.27 11.93
N ASP A 297 24.01 -3.32 12.87
CA ASP A 297 23.38 -4.53 13.40
C ASP A 297 21.93 -4.70 12.91
N GLU A 298 21.52 -4.08 11.82
CA GLU A 298 20.13 -4.13 11.34
C GLU A 298 19.98 -5.04 10.11
N LEU A 299 18.89 -5.81 10.08
CA LEU A 299 18.54 -6.70 8.98
C LEU A 299 17.15 -6.39 8.47
N LEU A 300 16.99 -6.33 7.15
CA LEU A 300 15.68 -6.22 6.52
C LEU A 300 14.89 -7.52 6.76
N VAL A 301 13.69 -7.39 7.32
CA VAL A 301 12.77 -8.50 7.64
C VAL A 301 11.65 -8.60 6.62
N ASP A 302 11.58 -7.64 5.69
CA ASP A 302 10.47 -7.53 4.75
C ASP A 302 10.29 -8.83 3.95
N LYS A 303 9.21 -9.55 4.26
CA LYS A 303 8.77 -10.76 3.57
C LYS A 303 7.87 -10.40 2.39
N ALA A 304 7.39 -9.17 2.30
CA ALA A 304 6.60 -8.69 1.18
C ALA A 304 7.56 -8.13 0.13
N HIS A 305 7.63 -8.77 -1.03
CA HIS A 305 8.45 -8.29 -2.16
C HIS A 305 8.00 -6.93 -2.72
N THR A 306 6.90 -6.37 -2.22
CA THR A 306 6.31 -5.08 -2.64
C THR A 306 6.05 -4.24 -1.39
N PRO A 307 6.98 -3.39 -0.95
CA PRO A 307 6.74 -2.43 0.11
C PRO A 307 5.73 -1.35 -0.31
N PRO A 308 4.95 -0.76 0.62
CA PRO A 308 4.15 0.41 0.31
C PRO A 308 5.00 1.58 -0.19
N LEU A 309 4.53 2.22 -1.25
CA LEU A 309 5.09 3.46 -1.78
C LEU A 309 3.97 4.50 -1.80
N LEU A 310 4.11 5.55 -1.00
CA LEU A 310 3.16 6.65 -0.92
C LEU A 310 3.72 7.86 -1.66
N HIS A 311 2.89 8.54 -2.43
CA HIS A 311 3.23 9.87 -2.94
C HIS A 311 3.02 10.88 -1.82
N LEU A 312 3.98 11.79 -1.62
CA LEU A 312 3.93 12.81 -0.57
C LEU A 312 3.55 14.17 -1.16
N ALA A 313 4.39 14.65 -2.08
CA ALA A 313 4.20 15.87 -2.87
C ALA A 313 5.24 15.88 -3.99
N ASP A 314 4.95 16.57 -5.10
CA ASP A 314 5.89 16.72 -6.22
C ASP A 314 6.51 15.38 -6.67
N GLN A 315 7.84 15.26 -6.59
CA GLN A 315 8.61 14.05 -6.91
C GLN A 315 9.02 13.27 -5.65
N LYS A 316 8.51 13.64 -4.48
CA LYS A 316 8.82 13.01 -3.19
C LYS A 316 7.84 11.89 -2.88
N PHE A 317 8.38 10.73 -2.52
CA PHE A 317 7.65 9.53 -2.15
C PHE A 317 8.15 9.00 -0.81
N CYS A 318 7.29 8.32 -0.05
CA CYS A 318 7.69 7.56 1.12
C CYS A 318 7.60 6.06 0.86
N LEU A 319 8.72 5.37 0.97
CA LEU A 319 8.78 3.92 0.93
C LEU A 319 8.91 3.33 2.33
N PHE A 320 8.08 2.34 2.62
CA PHE A 320 8.03 1.67 3.92
C PHE A 320 8.85 0.39 3.91
N LEU A 321 9.79 0.23 4.84
CA LEU A 321 10.54 -1.01 5.03
C LEU A 321 10.49 -1.47 6.48
N HIS A 322 10.44 -2.78 6.68
CA HIS A 322 10.52 -3.39 8.01
C HIS A 322 11.87 -4.07 8.22
N SER A 323 12.52 -3.76 9.33
CA SER A 323 13.81 -4.34 9.72
C SER A 323 13.87 -4.69 11.21
N THR A 324 14.86 -5.48 11.61
CA THR A 324 15.10 -5.92 13.00
C THR A 324 16.57 -5.80 13.35
N ASN A 325 16.89 -5.59 14.63
CA ASN A 325 18.26 -5.74 15.12
C ASN A 325 18.70 -7.23 15.17
N ARG A 326 19.96 -7.49 14.76
CA ARG A 326 20.64 -8.77 14.51
C ARG A 326 21.01 -9.56 15.77
N LYS A 327 21.06 -8.94 16.96
CA LYS A 327 21.46 -9.63 18.20
C LYS A 327 20.57 -10.83 18.59
N HIS A 328 19.40 -11.01 17.96
CA HIS A 328 18.43 -12.04 18.34
C HIS A 328 18.15 -13.14 17.31
N THR A 329 18.50 -12.96 16.03
CA THR A 329 18.06 -13.91 14.98
C THR A 329 18.94 -15.15 14.84
N PHE A 330 20.19 -15.13 15.33
CA PHE A 330 21.11 -16.27 15.23
C PHE A 330 21.61 -16.83 16.57
N HIS A 331 21.37 -16.15 17.68
CA HIS A 331 21.72 -16.63 19.01
C HIS A 331 20.46 -16.81 19.86
N HIS A 332 19.97 -18.03 19.94
CA HIS A 332 18.78 -18.45 20.71
C HIS A 332 18.82 -18.16 22.22
N ASN A 333 19.80 -17.44 22.78
CA ASN A 333 20.02 -17.46 24.23
C ASN A 333 20.75 -16.26 24.85
N LYS A 334 20.47 -15.02 24.46
CA LYS A 334 20.90 -13.85 25.27
C LYS A 334 19.77 -12.82 25.40
N GLY A 335 19.40 -12.51 26.65
CA GLY A 335 18.30 -11.62 27.04
C GLY A 335 18.52 -10.13 26.78
N GLY A 336 18.76 -9.76 25.51
CA GLY A 336 18.47 -8.42 25.03
C GLY A 336 17.00 -8.27 24.61
N ASN A 337 16.50 -7.05 24.49
CA ASN A 337 15.18 -6.82 23.92
C ASN A 337 15.29 -6.76 22.39
N LYS A 338 14.46 -7.55 21.67
CA LYS A 338 14.33 -7.44 20.22
C LYS A 338 13.64 -6.10 19.89
N HIS A 339 14.21 -5.33 18.98
CA HIS A 339 13.60 -4.12 18.44
C HIS A 339 13.41 -4.29 16.94
N ASP A 340 12.17 -4.16 16.50
CA ASP A 340 11.80 -4.03 15.10
C ASP A 340 11.78 -2.53 14.75
N TYR A 341 12.06 -2.16 13.50
CA TYR A 341 12.00 -0.78 13.03
C TYR A 341 11.06 -0.68 11.84
N LEU A 342 10.16 0.29 11.90
CA LEU A 342 9.53 0.84 10.72
C LEU A 342 10.45 1.91 10.13
N ASN A 343 10.87 1.71 8.90
CA ASN A 343 11.71 2.64 8.17
C ASN A 343 10.88 3.35 7.11
N CYS A 344 10.74 4.66 7.24
CA CYS A 344 10.13 5.52 6.25
C CYS A 344 11.26 6.20 5.46
N LEU A 345 11.48 5.75 4.22
CA LEU A 345 12.49 6.29 3.32
C LEU A 345 11.83 7.35 2.44
N ILE A 346 12.27 8.60 2.58
CA ILE A 346 11.84 9.70 1.72
C ILE A 346 12.74 9.67 0.49
N LEU A 347 12.13 9.35 -0.64
CA LEU A 347 12.79 9.20 -1.93
C LEU A 347 12.36 10.33 -2.84
N GLU A 348 13.30 10.92 -3.55
CA GLU A 348 12.98 11.67 -4.75
C GLU A 348 13.04 10.71 -5.94
N ILE A 349 11.92 10.59 -6.66
CA ILE A 349 11.80 9.72 -7.83
C ILE A 349 11.49 10.59 -9.02
N SER A 350 12.47 10.74 -9.90
CA SER A 350 12.38 11.59 -11.08
C SER A 350 12.52 10.77 -12.36
N PRO A 351 11.75 11.09 -13.41
CA PRO A 351 12.06 10.60 -14.74
C PRO A 351 13.43 11.14 -15.17
N PRO A 352 14.14 10.43 -16.07
CA PRO A 352 15.49 10.81 -16.46
C PRO A 352 15.45 12.15 -17.18
N ILE A 353 16.31 13.09 -16.76
CA ILE A 353 16.51 14.37 -17.45
C ILE A 353 17.40 14.07 -18.66
N PHE A 354 16.84 14.15 -19.86
CA PHE A 354 17.65 14.18 -21.08
C PHE A 354 18.02 15.64 -21.36
N ASP A 355 19.29 16.00 -21.14
CA ASP A 355 19.84 17.14 -21.86
C ASP A 355 19.86 16.78 -23.34
N HIS A 356 19.33 17.66 -24.18
CA HIS A 356 19.29 17.54 -25.63
C HIS A 356 20.70 17.69 -26.24
N ASP A 357 21.64 16.84 -25.85
CA ASP A 357 22.90 16.67 -26.56
C ASP A 357 22.93 15.31 -27.24
N ASP A 358 22.56 15.35 -28.53
CA ASP A 358 22.75 14.27 -29.49
C ASP A 358 24.21 13.81 -29.50
N ASN A 359 24.46 12.55 -29.09
CA ASN A 359 25.51 11.63 -29.58
C ASN A 359 25.95 10.60 -28.51
N CYS A 360 25.02 9.92 -27.84
CA CYS A 360 25.36 8.71 -27.10
C CYS A 360 24.46 7.54 -27.53
N THR A 361 24.88 6.86 -28.58
CA THR A 361 24.44 5.49 -28.89
C THR A 361 25.13 4.55 -27.90
N ASP A 362 24.41 4.00 -26.90
CA ASP A 362 24.57 2.60 -26.45
C ASP A 362 23.92 2.20 -25.11
N LEU A 363 23.10 3.04 -24.47
CA LEU A 363 22.25 2.58 -23.37
C LEU A 363 20.88 3.22 -23.50
N ASP A 364 19.82 2.42 -23.41
CA ASP A 364 18.44 2.88 -23.42
C ASP A 364 18.10 3.60 -22.10
N HIS A 365 18.78 4.72 -21.85
CA HIS A 365 18.62 5.60 -20.69
C HIS A 365 17.18 6.09 -20.55
N SER A 366 16.42 6.02 -21.65
CA SER A 366 15.02 6.38 -21.77
C SER A 366 14.08 5.59 -20.85
N SER A 367 14.54 4.48 -20.25
CA SER A 367 13.77 3.59 -19.39
C SER A 367 14.23 3.58 -17.91
N ILE A 368 15.08 4.52 -17.51
CA ILE A 368 15.69 4.57 -16.16
C ILE A 368 15.01 5.64 -15.30
N LEU A 369 14.61 5.29 -14.06
CA LEU A 369 14.24 6.28 -13.05
C LEU A 369 15.46 6.68 -12.23
N CYS A 370 15.59 7.98 -11.97
CA CYS A 370 16.55 8.50 -11.02
C CYS A 370 15.93 8.44 -9.62
N LEU A 371 16.63 7.79 -8.68
CA LEU A 371 16.23 7.70 -7.28
C LEU A 371 17.34 8.31 -6.42
N SER A 372 16.95 9.20 -5.52
CA SER A 372 17.82 9.69 -4.45
C SER A 372 17.13 9.51 -3.10
N ILE A 373 17.93 9.31 -2.05
CA ILE A 373 17.42 9.27 -0.67
C ILE A 373 17.53 10.68 -0.12
N VAL A 374 16.39 11.26 0.23
CA VAL A 374 16.31 12.59 0.84
C VAL A 374 16.49 12.48 2.35
N SER A 375 15.77 11.55 2.98
CA SER A 375 15.92 11.25 4.41
C SER A 375 15.39 9.86 4.75
N ILE A 376 15.79 9.33 5.91
CA ILE A 376 15.36 8.04 6.45
C ILE A 376 14.90 8.25 7.89
N HIS A 377 13.65 7.93 8.16
CA HIS A 377 13.04 8.06 9.48
C HIS A 377 12.76 6.65 10.04
N LYS A 378 13.43 6.30 11.14
CA LYS A 378 13.31 4.98 11.78
C LYS A 378 12.54 5.08 13.08
N PHE A 379 11.41 4.38 13.16
CA PHE A 379 10.56 4.30 14.34
C PHE A 379 10.69 2.91 14.97
N PRO A 380 11.21 2.78 16.21
CA PRO A 380 11.31 1.49 16.89
C PRO A 380 9.92 0.97 17.29
N PHE A 381 9.71 -0.34 17.14
CA PHE A 381 8.56 -1.08 17.63
C PHE A 381 9.02 -2.16 18.61
N TYR A 382 8.38 -2.16 19.79
CA TYR A 382 8.68 -3.11 20.87
C TYR A 382 7.68 -4.28 20.92
N ASP A 383 6.49 -4.08 20.38
CA ASP A 383 5.46 -5.11 20.24
C ASP A 383 5.54 -5.80 18.86
N LYS A 384 5.13 -7.07 18.80
CA LYS A 384 5.01 -7.80 17.53
C LYS A 384 3.81 -7.27 16.73
N LEU A 385 4.05 -6.28 15.88
CA LEU A 385 3.07 -5.77 14.93
C LEU A 385 3.30 -6.39 13.55
N SER A 386 2.26 -7.01 12.98
CA SER A 386 2.30 -7.42 11.56
C SER A 386 1.80 -6.27 10.71
N PHE A 387 2.72 -5.50 10.13
CA PHE A 387 2.39 -4.39 9.23
C PHE A 387 1.53 -4.89 8.06
N HIS A 388 0.46 -4.16 7.77
CA HIS A 388 -0.53 -4.54 6.76
C HIS A 388 -0.63 -3.48 5.65
N ASP A 389 -1.00 -2.25 6.02
CA ASP A 389 -1.30 -1.18 5.06
C ASP A 389 -0.85 0.21 5.55
N SER A 390 -0.81 1.18 4.63
CA SER A 390 -0.43 2.57 4.91
C SER A 390 -1.10 3.56 3.97
N LEU A 391 -1.43 4.74 4.49
CA LEU A 391 -2.11 5.83 3.78
C LEU A 391 -1.51 7.18 4.20
N LEU A 392 -1.46 8.13 3.26
CA LEU A 392 -1.21 9.53 3.59
C LEU A 392 -2.51 10.13 4.16
N LEU A 393 -2.45 10.74 5.36
CA LEU A 393 -3.60 11.30 6.10
C LEU A 393 -3.72 12.82 5.96
#